data_AF-A0AAD0RHA1-F1
#
_entry.id   AF-A0AAD0RHA1-F1
#
_cell.length_a   1.000
_cell.length_b   1.000
_cell.length_c   1.000
_cell.angle_alpha   90.00
_cell.angle_beta   90.00
_cell.angle_gamma   90.00
#
_symmetry.space_group_name_H-M   'P 1'
#
loop_
_entity.id
_entity.type
_entity.pdbx_description
1 polymer ?
#
loop_
_entity_poly.entity_id
_entity_poly.type
_entity_poly.pdbx_seq_one_letter_code
_entity_poly.pdbx_strand_id
1 'polypeptide(L)'
;MRSRHNCSNILKNTVEIDNGCRLTGYRIKQYIEDGFNVSYHPNAIYKLSKNLGFSWITSRSRHPKQSEQVQQGFKKTANGIDQNDPAIYQSE
;
A
#
# COMPACT_ATOMS: atom_id res chain seq x y z
N MET A 1 18.78 6.36 -10.21
CA MET A 1 17.31 6.14 -10.25
C MET A 1 16.89 4.66 -10.48
N ARG A 2 17.64 3.65 -9.99
CA ARG A 2 17.30 2.22 -10.16
C ARG A 2 16.56 1.56 -8.97
N SER A 3 16.38 2.27 -7.86
CA SER A 3 15.86 1.70 -6.60
C SER A 3 14.32 1.75 -6.47
N ARG A 4 13.64 2.69 -7.12
CA ARG A 4 12.18 2.87 -6.97
C ARG A 4 11.33 1.75 -7.57
N HIS A 5 11.76 1.17 -8.70
CA HIS A 5 11.00 0.15 -9.43
C HIS A 5 10.95 -1.20 -8.69
N ASN A 6 12.08 -1.64 -8.12
CA ASN A 6 12.13 -2.89 -7.34
C ASN A 6 11.28 -2.82 -6.08
N CYS A 7 11.26 -1.65 -5.42
CA CYS A 7 10.48 -1.41 -4.22
C CYS A 7 8.97 -1.52 -4.46
N SER A 8 8.49 -0.92 -5.55
CA SER A 8 7.06 -0.96 -5.88
C SER A 8 6.54 -2.38 -6.08
N ASN A 9 7.31 -3.26 -6.72
CA ASN A 9 6.88 -4.64 -6.99
C ASN A 9 6.86 -5.51 -5.72
N ILE A 10 7.89 -5.40 -4.87
CA ILE A 10 7.94 -6.13 -3.60
C ILE A 10 6.79 -5.70 -2.69
N LEU A 11 6.50 -4.39 -2.62
CA LEU A 11 5.39 -3.84 -1.85
C LEU A 11 4.04 -4.29 -2.38
N LYS A 12 3.82 -4.27 -3.70
CA LYS A 12 2.56 -4.72 -4.31
C LYS A 12 2.28 -6.18 -3.96
N ASN A 13 3.26 -7.06 -4.16
CA ASN A 13 3.13 -8.47 -3.85
C ASN A 13 2.83 -8.71 -2.36
N THR A 14 3.56 -8.03 -1.45
CA THR A 14 3.29 -8.19 -0.01
C THR A 14 1.95 -7.61 0.43
N VAL A 15 1.52 -6.47 -0.13
CA VAL A 15 0.23 -5.85 0.18
C VAL A 15 -0.95 -6.70 -0.28
N GLU A 16 -0.83 -7.35 -1.43
CA GLU A 16 -1.84 -8.31 -1.92
C GLU A 16 -1.96 -9.52 -0.99
N ILE A 17 -0.82 -10.08 -0.53
CA ILE A 17 -0.80 -11.19 0.42
C ILE A 17 -1.45 -10.79 1.76
N ASP A 18 -1.19 -9.58 2.25
CA ASP A 18 -1.65 -9.09 3.56
C ASP A 18 -3.01 -8.36 3.51
N ASN A 19 -3.73 -8.36 2.37
CA ASN A 19 -5.00 -7.63 2.18
C ASN A 19 -4.94 -6.13 2.57
N GLY A 20 -3.78 -5.49 2.38
CA GLY A 20 -3.58 -4.10 2.82
C GLY A 20 -3.26 -3.91 4.30
N CYS A 21 -2.92 -4.97 5.04
CA CYS A 21 -2.34 -4.84 6.36
C CYS A 21 -0.96 -4.15 6.32
N ARG A 22 -0.57 -3.60 7.47
CA ARG A 22 0.73 -2.93 7.63
C ARG A 22 1.86 -3.96 7.51
N LEU A 23 2.70 -3.83 6.48
CA LEU A 23 3.93 -4.63 6.39
C LEU A 23 4.87 -4.27 7.55
N THR A 24 5.19 -5.26 8.38
CA THR A 24 6.11 -5.12 9.53
C THR A 24 7.38 -5.93 9.33
N GLY A 25 8.44 -5.64 10.09
CA GLY A 25 9.67 -6.45 10.07
C GLY A 25 9.41 -7.92 10.42
N TYR A 26 8.41 -8.20 11.26
CA TYR A 26 7.97 -9.56 11.56
C TYR A 26 7.38 -10.26 10.33
N ARG A 27 6.51 -9.59 9.57
CA ARG A 27 5.95 -10.14 8.32
C ARG A 27 7.01 -10.41 7.28
N ILE A 28 7.98 -9.50 7.13
CA ILE A 28 9.13 -9.69 6.23
C ILE A 28 9.96 -10.90 6.68
N LYS A 29 10.16 -11.08 7.99
CA LYS A 29 10.85 -12.26 8.54
C LYS A 29 10.12 -13.55 8.16
N GLN A 30 8.80 -13.62 8.40
CA GLN A 30 7.99 -14.79 8.04
C GLN A 30 8.05 -15.10 6.55
N TYR A 31 7.90 -14.09 5.69
CA TYR A 31 7.99 -14.26 4.24
C TYR A 31 9.33 -14.87 3.80
N ILE A 32 10.43 -14.46 4.43
CA ILE A 32 11.76 -15.01 4.12
C ILE A 32 11.88 -16.45 4.64
N GLU A 33 11.38 -16.74 5.84
CA GLU A 33 11.36 -18.09 6.41
C GLU A 33 10.54 -19.03 5.53
N ASP A 34 9.33 -18.64 5.12
CA ASP A 34 8.43 -19.47 4.32
C ASP A 34 8.93 -19.65 2.88
N GLY A 35 9.49 -18.60 2.27
CA GLY A 35 9.91 -18.61 0.87
C GLY A 35 11.31 -19.13 0.61
N PHE A 36 12.23 -18.95 1.57
CA PHE A 36 13.66 -19.27 1.40
C PHE A 36 14.19 -20.24 2.45
N ASN A 37 13.38 -20.62 3.45
CA ASN A 37 13.77 -21.50 4.55
C ASN A 37 14.98 -20.97 5.35
N VAL A 38 15.11 -19.65 5.46
CA VAL A 38 16.18 -18.97 6.21
C VAL A 38 15.59 -18.21 7.38
N SER A 39 16.03 -18.53 8.59
CA SER A 39 15.61 -17.80 9.79
C SER A 39 16.54 -16.62 10.08
N TYR A 40 15.93 -15.43 10.18
CA TYR A 40 16.63 -14.20 10.53
C TYR A 40 16.25 -13.71 11.92
N HIS A 41 17.24 -13.16 12.65
CA HIS A 41 16.95 -12.38 13.84
C HIS A 41 16.20 -11.08 13.46
N PRO A 42 15.20 -10.60 14.23
CA PRO A 42 14.44 -9.38 13.90
C PRO A 42 15.30 -8.15 13.58
N ASN A 43 16.39 -7.94 14.32
CA ASN A 43 17.33 -6.85 14.06
C ASN A 43 18.06 -6.99 12.70
N ALA A 44 18.26 -8.21 12.22
CA ALA A 44 18.90 -8.46 10.94
C ALA A 44 17.99 -8.08 9.77
N ILE A 45 16.66 -8.18 9.92
CA ILE A 45 15.69 -7.77 8.89
C ILE A 45 15.80 -6.29 8.56
N TYR A 46 15.96 -5.43 9.58
CA TYR A 46 16.12 -3.99 9.36
C TYR A 46 17.45 -3.64 8.70
N LYS A 47 18.53 -4.36 9.06
CA LYS A 47 19.84 -4.22 8.39
C LYS A 47 19.77 -4.68 6.93
N LEU A 48 19.13 -5.82 6.67
CA LEU A 48 18.90 -6.36 5.33
C LEU A 48 18.09 -5.38 4.48
N SER A 49 16.99 -4.86 5.02
CA SER A 49 16.15 -3.86 4.35
C SER A 49 16.95 -2.61 3.98
N LYS A 50 17.76 -2.08 4.90
CA LYS A 50 18.64 -0.94 4.65
C LYS A 50 19.66 -1.23 3.55
N ASN A 51 20.29 -2.40 3.57
CA ASN A 51 21.27 -2.83 2.56
C ASN A 51 20.64 -2.98 1.17
N LEU A 52 19.38 -3.38 1.10
CA LEU A 52 18.59 -3.45 -0.14
C LEU A 52 18.08 -2.06 -0.60
N GLY A 53 18.38 -0.99 0.15
CA GLY A 53 17.99 0.38 -0.19
C GLY A 53 16.62 0.81 0.35
N PHE A 54 16.03 0.06 1.28
CA PHE A 54 14.79 0.42 1.95
C PHE A 54 15.06 1.16 3.26
N SER A 55 14.50 2.35 3.42
CA SER A 55 14.68 3.15 4.65
C SER A 55 13.81 2.64 5.79
N TRP A 56 12.54 2.37 5.50
CA TRP A 56 11.54 1.79 6.38
C TRP A 56 10.31 1.50 5.53
N ILE A 57 9.98 0.23 5.35
CA ILE A 57 8.73 -0.12 4.68
C ILE A 57 7.62 -0.01 5.71
N THR A 58 6.77 1.00 5.57
CA THR A 58 5.42 0.94 6.13
C THR A 58 4.47 1.07 4.97
N SER A 59 3.86 -0.05 4.56
CA SER A 59 2.62 0.10 3.82
C SER A 59 1.61 0.75 4.77
N ARG A 60 0.89 1.76 4.29
CA ARG A 60 -0.16 2.40 5.10
C ARG A 60 -1.25 1.35 5.28
N SER A 61 -1.58 1.04 6.54
CA SER A 61 -2.69 0.13 6.86
C SER A 61 -3.94 0.60 6.13
N ARG A 62 -4.65 -0.34 5.50
CA ARG A 62 -6.02 -0.11 5.06
C ARG A 62 -6.88 0.15 6.30
N HIS A 63 -7.67 1.22 6.31
CA HIS A 63 -8.55 1.50 7.43
C HIS A 63 -9.76 0.55 7.38
N PRO A 64 -10.24 -0.04 8.48
CA PRO A 64 -11.35 -1.01 8.44
C PRO A 64 -12.64 -0.46 7.84
N LYS A 65 -12.89 0.85 7.99
CA LYS A 65 -14.04 1.56 7.38
C LYS A 65 -13.78 2.07 5.96
N GLN A 66 -12.66 1.69 5.34
CA GLN A 66 -12.32 2.10 3.98
C GLN A 66 -13.17 1.29 2.98
N SER A 67 -14.22 1.92 2.45
CA SER A 67 -15.04 1.35 1.37
C SER A 67 -14.45 1.74 0.01
N GLU A 68 -14.19 0.76 -0.84
CA GLU A 68 -13.72 1.00 -2.21
C GLU A 68 -14.79 1.66 -3.06
N GLN A 69 -16.06 1.29 -2.90
CA GLN A 69 -17.18 1.92 -3.59
C GLN A 69 -17.30 3.41 -3.28
N VAL A 70 -17.15 3.79 -2.01
CA VAL A 70 -17.20 5.21 -1.58
C VAL A 70 -16.03 5.99 -2.16
N GLN A 71 -14.82 5.44 -2.14
CA GLN A 71 -13.65 6.09 -2.74
C GLN A 71 -13.75 6.21 -4.26
N GLN A 72 -14.25 5.18 -4.94
CA GLN A 72 -14.46 5.21 -6.39
C GLN A 72 -15.56 6.20 -6.76
N GLY A 73 -16.64 6.27 -5.98
CA GLY A 73 -17.68 7.29 -6.12
C GLY A 73 -17.11 8.70 -6.01
N PHE A 74 -16.41 8.99 -4.92
CA PHE A 74 -15.75 10.29 -4.71
C PHE A 74 -14.79 10.66 -5.85
N LYS A 75 -13.93 9.72 -6.28
CA LYS A 75 -12.98 9.94 -7.39
C LYS A 75 -13.68 10.24 -8.71
N LYS A 76 -14.88 9.70 -8.95
CA LYS A 76 -15.68 9.96 -10.16
C LYS A 76 -16.33 11.34 -10.11
N THR A 77 -16.79 11.79 -8.94
CA THR A 77 -17.39 13.13 -8.76
C THR A 77 -16.35 14.25 -8.72
N ALA A 78 -15.09 13.94 -8.41
CA ALA A 78 -13.98 14.91 -8.34
C ALA A 78 -13.58 15.54 -9.69
N ASN A 79 -14.09 15.03 -10.82
CA ASN A 79 -13.96 15.69 -12.13
C ASN A 79 -14.95 16.86 -12.33
N GLY A 80 -15.64 17.29 -11.28
CA GLY A 80 -16.40 18.55 -11.26
C GLY A 80 -17.83 18.46 -11.78
N ILE A 81 -18.38 17.27 -11.97
CA ILE A 81 -19.82 17.11 -12.25
C ILE A 81 -20.44 16.39 -11.06
N ASP A 82 -20.78 17.18 -10.04
CA ASP A 82 -21.78 16.76 -9.08
C ASP A 82 -23.15 16.90 -9.76
N GLN A 83 -23.73 15.75 -10.12
CA GLN A 83 -25.02 15.67 -10.80
C GLN A 83 -26.19 16.17 -9.93
N ASN A 84 -25.93 16.44 -8.64
CA ASN A 84 -26.89 16.97 -7.69
C ASN A 84 -26.49 18.36 -7.16
N ASP A 85 -25.54 19.05 -7.81
CA ASP A 85 -25.19 20.42 -7.45
C ASP A 85 -26.36 21.35 -7.82
N PRO A 86 -27.03 21.99 -6.84
CA PRO A 86 -28.10 22.95 -7.12
C PRO A 86 -27.61 24.20 -7.87
N ALA A 87 -26.31 24.37 -8.09
CA ALA A 87 -25.72 25.46 -8.87
C ALA A 87 -25.73 25.25 -10.40
N ILE A 88 -26.22 24.11 -10.91
CA ILE A 88 -26.47 23.97 -12.36
C ILE A 88 -27.72 24.78 -12.72
N TYR A 89 -27.51 26.05 -13.08
CA TYR A 89 -28.53 26.92 -13.63
C TYR A 89 -29.26 26.23 -14.79
N GLN A 90 -30.58 26.16 -14.71
CA GLN A 90 -31.43 25.93 -15.87
C GLN A 90 -31.19 27.09 -16.85
N SER A 91 -30.50 26.82 -17.95
CA SER A 91 -30.59 27.67 -19.13
C SER A 91 -31.99 27.50 -19.72
N GLU A 92 -32.64 28.63 -19.95
CA GLU A 92 -34.00 28.87 -20.46
C GLU A 92 -34.61 27.79 -21.37
#